data_AF-A0A965PA67-F1
#
_entry.id   AF-A0A965PA67-F1
#
_cell.length_a   1.000
_cell.length_b   1.000
_cell.length_c   1.000
_cell.angle_alpha   90.00
_cell.angle_beta   90.00
_cell.angle_gamma   90.00
#
_symmetry.space_group_name_H-M   'P 1'
#
loop_
_entity.id
_entity.type
_entity.pdbx_description
1 polymer ?
#
loop_
_entity_poly.entity_id
_entity_poly.type
_entity_poly.pdbx_seq_one_letter_code
_entity_poly.pdbx_strand_id
1 'polypeptide(L)'
;MTDYRVTVTVKNARILRAMEKAGFDSVAALARAMDISTTTLHTLLSLRRSPLSRGRGPKGNDSNRPLRWIPTVEKLSLILKVPVEELFSPAQRNPSGSLNRKSIDVSETDVRAYIASASYTAPALEDGLIKKDTLRKIIIEAKLDAREDEIIAGTFFEDKYAPDFAEKFGISRTRSDQIRNRALRKLKAAADRLNVGSAGLFI
;
A
#
# COMPACT_ATOMS: atom_id res chain seq x y z
N MET A 1 4.30 -18.47 22.61
CA MET A 1 3.50 -19.44 21.83
C MET A 1 2.72 -18.63 20.81
N THR A 2 2.84 -18.94 19.52
CA THR A 2 2.14 -18.21 18.44
C THR A 2 0.93 -19.02 18.04
N ASP A 3 -0.23 -18.70 18.62
CA ASP A 3 -1.43 -19.51 18.50
C ASP A 3 -2.25 -19.18 17.24
N TYR A 4 -1.97 -18.05 16.60
CA TYR A 4 -2.75 -17.57 15.46
C TYR A 4 -1.87 -17.10 14.30
N ARG A 5 -2.32 -17.40 13.08
CA ARG A 5 -1.75 -16.86 11.84
C ARG A 5 -2.68 -15.81 11.26
N VAL A 6 -2.27 -14.55 11.26
CA VAL A 6 -3.02 -13.46 10.65
C VAL A 6 -2.54 -13.24 9.23
N THR A 7 -3.47 -13.23 8.27
CA THR A 7 -3.19 -12.91 6.86
C THR A 7 -3.87 -11.61 6.48
N VAL A 8 -3.08 -10.60 6.12
CA VAL A 8 -3.57 -9.32 5.59
C VAL A 8 -3.49 -9.37 4.07
N THR A 9 -4.62 -9.13 3.41
CA THR A 9 -4.72 -9.06 1.94
C THR A 9 -5.24 -7.71 1.53
N VAL A 10 -4.53 -7.04 0.63
CA VAL A 10 -4.94 -5.76 0.06
C VAL A 10 -5.75 -6.01 -1.22
N LYS A 11 -6.92 -5.36 -1.31
CA LYS A 11 -7.81 -5.42 -2.47
C LYS A 11 -8.15 -4.01 -2.95
N ASN A 12 -8.54 -3.88 -4.22
CA ASN A 12 -9.00 -2.64 -4.81
C ASN A 12 -10.42 -2.30 -4.30
N ALA A 13 -10.49 -1.47 -3.26
CA ALA A 13 -11.75 -1.02 -2.67
C ALA A 13 -12.59 -0.15 -3.64
N ARG A 14 -11.97 0.54 -4.61
CA ARG A 14 -12.70 1.41 -5.55
C ARG A 14 -13.59 0.59 -6.48
N ILE A 15 -13.05 -0.51 -7.01
CA ILE A 15 -13.83 -1.45 -7.83
C ILE A 15 -14.93 -2.11 -7.00
N LEU A 16 -14.64 -2.53 -5.76
CA LEU A 16 -15.63 -3.18 -4.89
C LEU A 16 -16.80 -2.25 -4.57
N ARG A 17 -16.53 -1.00 -4.21
CA ARG A 17 -17.59 0.01 -3.99
C ARG A 17 -18.37 0.32 -5.26
N ALA A 18 -17.70 0.41 -6.41
CA ALA A 18 -18.37 0.63 -7.70
C ALA A 18 -19.26 -0.57 -8.08
N MET A 19 -18.83 -1.79 -7.77
CA MET A 19 -19.59 -3.02 -7.97
C MET A 19 -20.86 -3.04 -7.10
N GLU A 20 -20.75 -2.72 -5.82
CA GLU A 20 -21.88 -2.59 -4.90
C GLU A 20 -22.87 -1.53 -5.39
N LYS A 21 -22.37 -0.36 -5.79
CA LYS A 21 -23.20 0.74 -6.33
C LYS A 21 -23.91 0.37 -7.63
N ALA A 22 -23.29 -0.48 -8.45
CA ALA A 22 -23.88 -0.99 -9.69
C ALA A 22 -24.86 -2.16 -9.46
N GLY A 23 -25.07 -2.59 -8.21
CA GLY A 23 -26.03 -3.64 -7.85
C GLY A 23 -25.54 -5.06 -8.05
N PHE A 24 -24.22 -5.29 -8.06
CA PHE A 24 -23.66 -6.64 -8.14
C PHE A 24 -23.35 -7.19 -6.74
N ASP A 25 -24.00 -8.29 -6.37
CA ASP A 25 -23.84 -8.92 -5.06
C ASP A 25 -22.50 -9.67 -4.90
N SER A 26 -21.83 -9.99 -6.01
CA SER A 26 -20.58 -10.74 -5.96
C SER A 26 -19.67 -10.48 -7.16
N VAL A 27 -18.37 -10.69 -6.94
CA VAL A 27 -17.34 -10.66 -7.99
C VAL A 27 -17.67 -11.69 -9.10
N ALA A 28 -18.27 -12.83 -8.75
CA ALA A 28 -18.69 -13.83 -9.72
C ALA A 28 -19.87 -13.39 -10.58
N ALA A 29 -20.82 -12.61 -10.02
CA ALA A 29 -21.89 -12.00 -10.80
C ALA A 29 -21.33 -10.96 -11.78
N LEU A 30 -20.41 -10.11 -11.33
CA LEU A 30 -19.74 -9.14 -12.19
C LEU A 30 -18.93 -9.81 -13.31
N ALA A 31 -18.17 -10.86 -12.99
CA ALA A 31 -17.40 -11.61 -13.99
C ALA A 31 -18.28 -12.23 -15.09
N ARG A 32 -19.46 -12.75 -14.72
CA ARG A 32 -20.46 -13.26 -15.65
C ARG A 32 -21.03 -12.14 -16.54
N ALA A 33 -21.36 -10.99 -15.97
CA ALA A 33 -21.84 -9.84 -16.73
C ALA A 33 -20.79 -9.28 -17.71
N MET A 34 -19.51 -9.41 -17.38
CA MET A 34 -18.38 -9.00 -18.22
C MET A 34 -17.98 -10.04 -19.27
N ASP A 35 -18.51 -11.26 -19.20
CA ASP A 35 -18.08 -12.42 -19.97
C ASP A 35 -16.56 -12.66 -19.86
N ILE A 36 -16.06 -12.70 -18.61
CA ILE A 36 -14.64 -12.98 -18.31
C ILE A 36 -14.49 -14.02 -17.20
N SER A 37 -13.33 -14.66 -17.16
CA SER A 37 -12.98 -15.52 -16.02
C SER A 37 -12.90 -14.72 -14.71
N THR A 38 -13.47 -15.29 -13.66
CA THR A 38 -13.38 -14.77 -12.28
C THR A 38 -11.93 -14.58 -11.85
N THR A 39 -11.04 -15.50 -12.22
CA THR A 39 -9.60 -15.41 -11.97
C THR A 39 -9.00 -14.12 -12.54
N THR A 40 -9.34 -13.78 -13.78
CA THR A 40 -8.83 -12.55 -14.41
C THR A 40 -9.27 -11.31 -13.66
N LEU A 41 -10.54 -11.23 -13.28
CA LEU A 41 -11.08 -10.14 -12.48
C LEU A 41 -10.42 -10.08 -11.09
N HIS A 42 -10.19 -11.23 -10.46
CA HIS A 42 -9.50 -11.32 -9.18
C HIS A 42 -8.07 -10.78 -9.24
N THR A 43 -7.32 -10.97 -10.33
CA THR A 43 -5.97 -10.39 -10.43
C THR A 43 -5.95 -8.86 -10.41
N LEU A 44 -7.00 -8.22 -10.93
CA LEU A 44 -7.16 -6.76 -10.90
C LEU A 44 -7.64 -6.30 -9.52
N LEU A 45 -8.63 -6.99 -8.95
CA LEU A 45 -9.11 -6.72 -7.59
C LEU A 45 -8.01 -6.92 -6.55
N SER A 46 -7.13 -7.89 -6.73
CA SER A 46 -6.03 -8.15 -5.83
C SER A 46 -4.80 -7.29 -6.13
N LEU A 47 -4.88 -6.36 -7.09
CA LEU A 47 -3.75 -5.51 -7.50
C LEU A 47 -2.50 -6.29 -7.94
N ARG A 48 -2.67 -7.54 -8.38
CA ARG A 48 -1.57 -8.39 -8.90
C ARG A 48 -1.26 -8.11 -10.35
N ARG A 49 -2.23 -7.56 -11.07
CA ARG A 49 -2.11 -7.19 -12.48
C ARG A 49 -2.24 -5.69 -12.61
N SER A 50 -1.32 -5.08 -13.34
CA SER A 50 -1.45 -3.67 -13.71
C SER A 50 -2.66 -3.47 -14.62
N PRO A 51 -3.49 -2.43 -14.38
CA PRO A 51 -4.59 -2.09 -15.27
C PRO A 51 -4.11 -1.46 -16.59
N LEU A 52 -2.82 -1.08 -16.67
CA LEU A 52 -2.17 -0.55 -17.85
C LEU A 52 -1.22 -1.58 -18.46
N SER A 53 -1.21 -1.67 -19.79
CA SER A 53 -0.29 -2.52 -20.55
C SER A 53 0.20 -1.81 -21.80
N ARG A 54 1.40 -2.17 -22.27
CA ARG A 54 1.97 -1.69 -23.54
C ARG A 54 1.35 -2.37 -24.79
N GLY A 55 0.41 -3.30 -24.58
CA GLY A 55 -0.22 -4.09 -25.64
C GLY A 55 0.73 -5.14 -26.24
N ARG A 56 0.18 -6.19 -26.86
CA ARG A 56 0.98 -7.18 -27.58
C ARG A 56 1.03 -6.77 -29.06
N GLY A 57 2.21 -6.37 -29.54
CA GLY A 57 2.42 -6.05 -30.96
C GLY A 57 2.61 -7.27 -31.84
N PRO A 58 2.56 -7.11 -33.18
CA PRO A 58 2.85 -8.19 -34.15
C PRO A 58 4.27 -8.76 -34.04
N LYS A 59 5.22 -7.99 -33.47
CA LYS A 59 6.59 -8.41 -33.21
C LYS A 59 7.02 -7.96 -31.81
N GLY A 60 6.93 -8.87 -30.84
CA GLY A 60 7.63 -8.76 -29.56
C GLY A 60 7.31 -7.55 -28.66
N ASN A 61 7.97 -7.54 -27.51
CA ASN A 61 7.82 -6.54 -26.45
C ASN A 61 8.59 -5.27 -26.85
N ASP A 62 7.92 -4.34 -27.50
CA ASP A 62 8.47 -3.02 -27.82
C ASP A 62 8.33 -2.10 -26.58
N SER A 63 9.46 -1.79 -25.96
CA SER A 63 9.55 -1.02 -24.70
C SER A 63 9.12 0.43 -24.85
N ASN A 64 9.06 0.97 -26.08
CA ASN A 64 8.78 2.37 -26.35
C ASN A 64 7.28 2.68 -26.59
N ARG A 65 6.40 1.69 -26.45
CA ARG A 65 4.96 1.89 -26.68
C ARG A 65 4.28 2.61 -25.52
N PRO A 66 3.29 3.48 -25.82
CA PRO A 66 2.51 4.14 -24.77
C PRO A 66 1.69 3.11 -23.98
N LEU A 67 1.59 3.33 -22.67
CA LEU A 67 0.71 2.56 -21.81
C LEU A 67 -0.75 2.83 -22.17
N ARG A 68 -1.55 1.78 -22.31
CA ARG A 68 -2.99 1.85 -22.54
C ARG A 68 -3.73 1.01 -21.51
N TRP A 69 -4.97 1.38 -21.24
CA TRP A 69 -5.87 0.57 -20.44
C TRP A 69 -6.03 -0.81 -21.09
N ILE A 70 -6.02 -1.87 -20.26
CA ILE A 70 -6.30 -3.20 -20.79
C ILE A 70 -7.79 -3.33 -21.15
N PRO A 71 -8.15 -4.14 -22.16
CA PRO A 71 -9.55 -4.29 -22.58
C PRO A 71 -10.50 -4.69 -21.45
N THR A 72 -10.00 -5.48 -20.49
CA THR A 72 -10.78 -5.88 -19.30
C THR A 72 -11.19 -4.69 -18.44
N VAL A 73 -10.33 -3.68 -18.29
CA VAL A 73 -10.60 -2.48 -17.49
C VAL A 73 -11.60 -1.57 -18.20
N GLU A 74 -11.48 -1.46 -19.53
CA GLU A 74 -12.45 -0.72 -20.35
C GLU A 74 -13.85 -1.34 -20.25
N LYS A 75 -13.95 -2.69 -20.38
CA LYS A 75 -15.22 -3.40 -20.14
C LYS A 75 -15.78 -3.14 -18.74
N LEU A 76 -14.90 -3.08 -17.74
CA LEU A 76 -15.29 -2.86 -16.35
C LEU A 76 -15.88 -1.46 -16.15
N SER A 77 -15.29 -0.45 -16.80
CA SER A 77 -15.81 0.91 -16.83
C SER A 77 -17.20 0.99 -17.48
N LEU A 78 -17.42 0.28 -18.60
CA LEU A 78 -18.71 0.26 -19.28
C LEU A 78 -19.81 -0.36 -18.42
N ILE A 79 -19.54 -1.49 -17.78
CA ILE A 79 -20.53 -2.21 -16.97
C ILE A 79 -20.82 -1.50 -15.66
N LEU A 80 -19.78 -0.99 -14.98
CA LEU A 80 -19.97 -0.25 -13.73
C LEU A 80 -20.42 1.20 -13.95
N LYS A 81 -20.42 1.69 -15.20
CA LYS A 81 -20.73 3.08 -15.57
C LYS A 81 -19.89 4.11 -14.80
N VAL A 82 -18.62 3.78 -14.58
CA VAL A 82 -17.64 4.61 -13.86
C VAL A 82 -16.41 4.75 -14.74
N PRO A 83 -15.82 5.95 -14.89
CA PRO A 83 -14.62 6.12 -15.71
C PRO A 83 -13.43 5.31 -15.16
N VAL A 84 -12.57 4.84 -16.06
CA VAL A 84 -11.41 3.99 -15.72
C VAL A 84 -10.46 4.67 -14.72
N GLU A 85 -10.39 6.00 -14.74
CA GLU A 85 -9.59 6.83 -13.83
C GLU A 85 -10.10 6.79 -12.39
N GLU A 86 -11.41 6.60 -12.19
CA GLU A 86 -12.02 6.49 -10.86
C GLU A 86 -11.87 5.09 -10.29
N LEU A 87 -11.82 4.05 -11.14
CA LEU A 87 -11.65 2.66 -10.72
C LEU A 87 -10.24 2.36 -10.17
N PHE A 88 -9.24 3.15 -10.56
CA PHE A 88 -7.85 2.97 -10.15
C PHE A 88 -7.18 4.28 -9.74
N SER A 89 -6.65 4.34 -8.51
CA SER A 89 -5.83 5.48 -8.07
C SER A 89 -4.54 5.59 -8.89
N PRO A 90 -3.89 6.77 -8.93
CA PRO A 90 -2.60 6.93 -9.61
C PRO A 90 -1.56 5.90 -9.15
N ALA A 91 -1.52 5.59 -7.85
CA ALA A 91 -0.64 4.57 -7.29
C ALA A 91 -0.97 3.13 -7.75
N GLN A 92 -2.24 2.84 -8.02
CA GLN A 92 -2.69 1.51 -8.50
C GLN A 92 -2.45 1.29 -10.00
N ARG A 93 -2.21 2.36 -10.77
CA ARG A 93 -1.96 2.29 -12.22
C ARG A 93 -0.57 1.73 -12.56
N ASN A 94 0.38 1.89 -11.64
CA ASN A 94 1.73 1.33 -11.70
C ASN A 94 1.99 0.53 -10.42
N PRO A 95 1.42 -0.68 -10.26
CA PRO A 95 1.63 -1.46 -9.05
C PRO A 95 3.12 -1.76 -8.91
N SER A 96 3.74 -1.15 -7.92
CA SER A 96 5.18 -1.23 -7.63
C SER A 96 5.53 -2.55 -6.94
N GLY A 97 5.22 -3.69 -7.56
CA GLY A 97 5.69 -5.03 -7.14
C GLY A 97 5.44 -5.42 -5.66
N SER A 98 4.67 -4.65 -4.90
CA SER A 98 4.52 -4.87 -3.47
C SER A 98 3.58 -6.05 -3.25
N LEU A 99 3.97 -6.90 -2.30
CA LEU A 99 3.22 -8.09 -1.95
C LEU A 99 1.83 -7.68 -1.49
N ASN A 100 0.82 -8.01 -2.28
CA ASN A 100 -0.59 -7.74 -2.00
C ASN A 100 -1.17 -8.61 -0.86
N ARG A 101 -0.34 -9.47 -0.28
CA ARG A 101 -0.67 -10.41 0.79
C ARG A 101 0.54 -10.57 1.70
N LYS A 102 0.35 -10.41 3.01
CA LYS A 102 1.36 -10.66 4.03
C LYS A 102 0.73 -11.48 5.16
N SER A 103 1.47 -12.46 5.66
CA SER A 103 1.06 -13.27 6.81
C SER A 103 2.07 -13.08 7.93
N ILE A 104 1.57 -12.99 9.16
CA ILE A 104 2.35 -12.84 10.38
C ILE A 104 1.75 -13.78 11.43
N ASP A 105 2.60 -14.55 12.08
CA ASP A 105 2.21 -15.41 13.20
C ASP A 105 2.27 -14.59 14.49
N VAL A 106 1.18 -14.58 15.24
CA VAL A 106 0.94 -13.68 16.38
C VAL A 106 0.31 -14.44 17.55
N SER A 107 0.50 -13.93 18.76
CA SER A 107 -0.12 -14.49 19.96
C SER A 107 -1.57 -14.01 20.13
N GLU A 108 -2.35 -14.65 21.01
CA GLU A 108 -3.75 -14.24 21.27
C GLU A 108 -3.87 -12.79 21.72
N THR A 109 -2.95 -12.36 22.59
CA THR A 109 -2.92 -11.01 23.15
C THR A 109 -2.71 -9.97 22.06
N ASP A 110 -1.85 -10.26 21.07
CA ASP A 110 -1.56 -9.37 19.96
C ASP A 110 -2.74 -9.25 18.99
N VAL A 111 -3.45 -10.37 18.73
CA VAL A 111 -4.64 -10.38 17.87
C VAL A 111 -5.76 -9.54 18.47
N ARG A 112 -6.03 -9.69 19.78
CA ARG A 112 -7.06 -8.89 20.48
C ARG A 112 -6.74 -7.39 20.44
N ALA A 113 -5.49 -7.01 20.68
CA ALA A 113 -5.05 -5.62 20.57
C ALA A 113 -5.21 -5.07 19.14
N TYR A 114 -4.91 -5.89 18.13
CA TYR A 114 -5.05 -5.51 16.73
C TYR A 114 -6.52 -5.34 16.30
N ILE A 115 -7.42 -6.23 16.71
CA ILE A 115 -8.85 -6.12 16.39
C ILE A 115 -9.51 -4.96 17.15
N ALA A 116 -9.12 -4.76 18.42
CA ALA A 116 -9.60 -3.64 19.22
C ALA A 116 -9.20 -2.29 18.61
N SER A 117 -7.99 -2.18 18.05
CA SER A 117 -7.54 -0.98 17.35
C SER A 117 -8.13 -0.81 15.95
N ALA A 118 -8.50 -1.90 15.26
CA ALA A 118 -9.11 -1.87 13.93
C ALA A 118 -10.62 -1.59 13.91
N SER A 119 -11.32 -1.75 15.04
CA SER A 119 -12.78 -1.56 15.15
C SER A 119 -13.21 -0.08 15.23
N TYR A 120 -12.30 0.88 15.06
CA TYR A 120 -12.60 2.31 15.12
C TYR A 120 -13.02 2.87 13.76
N THR A 121 -14.33 3.01 13.58
CA THR A 121 -14.90 3.94 12.60
C THR A 121 -14.71 5.36 13.16
N ALA A 122 -13.94 6.17 12.43
CA ALA A 122 -13.46 7.52 12.77
C ALA A 122 -12.38 7.60 13.86
N PRO A 123 -11.17 8.14 13.57
CA PRO A 123 -10.18 8.38 14.61
C PRO A 123 -10.65 9.56 15.46
N ALA A 124 -10.89 9.31 16.75
CA ALA A 124 -10.98 10.38 17.74
C ALA A 124 -9.63 11.14 17.78
N LEU A 125 -9.69 12.46 17.94
CA LEU A 125 -8.51 13.34 18.02
C LEU A 125 -7.48 12.90 19.07
N GLU A 126 -7.92 12.19 20.10
CA GLU A 126 -7.10 11.65 21.20
C GLU A 126 -6.16 10.53 20.73
N ASP A 127 -6.55 9.68 19.78
CA ASP A 127 -5.69 8.63 19.22
C ASP A 127 -4.58 9.18 18.31
N GLY A 128 -4.82 10.33 17.69
CA GLY A 128 -3.79 11.05 16.91
C GLY A 128 -2.68 11.61 17.80
N LEU A 129 -3.02 12.00 19.03
CA LEU A 129 -2.07 12.48 20.04
C LEU A 129 -1.23 11.32 20.61
N ILE A 130 -1.87 10.18 20.91
CA ILE A 130 -1.19 8.97 21.39
C ILE A 130 -0.18 8.46 20.35
N LYS A 131 -0.53 8.46 19.05
CA LYS A 131 0.39 8.08 17.97
C LYS A 131 1.55 9.05 17.82
N LYS A 132 1.31 10.37 17.90
CA LYS A 132 2.37 11.39 17.80
C LYS A 132 3.36 11.33 18.95
N ASP A 133 2.90 11.17 20.18
CA ASP A 133 3.79 11.08 21.34
C ASP A 133 4.58 9.77 21.37
N THR A 134 3.97 8.68 20.92
CA THR A 134 4.66 7.39 20.76
C THR A 134 5.70 7.45 19.64
N LEU A 135 5.37 8.08 18.51
CA LEU A 135 6.32 8.33 17.41
C LEU A 135 7.50 9.20 17.87
N ARG A 136 7.23 10.27 18.62
CA ARG A 136 8.29 11.13 19.20
C ARG A 136 9.22 10.34 20.13
N LYS A 137 8.67 9.48 20.99
CA LYS A 137 9.48 8.61 21.86
C LYS A 137 10.35 7.64 21.05
N ILE A 138 9.80 7.06 19.98
CA ILE A 138 10.55 6.16 19.08
C ILE A 138 11.67 6.92 18.35
N ILE A 139 11.41 8.14 17.87
CA ILE A 139 12.42 8.98 17.21
C ILE A 139 13.56 9.33 18.18
N ILE A 140 13.23 9.73 19.40
CA ILE A 140 14.22 10.03 20.45
C ILE A 140 15.07 8.79 20.77
N GLU A 141 14.43 7.63 20.95
CA GLU A 141 15.11 6.37 21.28
C GLU A 141 15.93 5.81 20.10
N ALA A 142 15.53 6.09 18.86
CA ALA A 142 16.20 5.60 17.66
C ALA A 142 17.60 6.19 17.44
N LYS A 143 17.95 7.30 18.12
CA LYS A 143 19.25 7.97 18.00
C LYS A 143 19.63 8.17 16.52
N LEU A 144 18.69 8.75 15.77
CA LEU A 144 18.92 9.13 14.38
C LEU A 144 19.96 10.24 14.32
N ASP A 145 20.84 10.20 13.32
CA ASP A 145 21.69 11.35 13.02
C ASP A 145 20.89 12.45 12.30
N ALA A 146 21.44 13.67 12.24
CA ALA A 146 20.72 14.83 11.69
C ALA A 146 20.25 14.62 10.24
N ARG A 147 20.97 13.81 9.45
CA ARG A 147 20.58 13.52 8.06
C ARG A 147 19.51 12.45 7.98
N GLU A 148 19.60 11.43 8.83
CA GLU A 148 18.58 10.40 8.98
C GLU A 148 17.25 10.98 9.46
N ASP A 149 17.28 11.89 10.45
CA ASP A 149 16.10 12.56 11.00
C ASP A 149 15.40 13.42 9.93
N GLU A 150 16.15 14.22 9.20
CA GLU A 150 15.60 15.09 8.15
C GLU A 150 14.98 14.30 6.98
N ILE A 151 15.60 13.17 6.59
CA ILE A 151 15.05 12.28 5.56
C ILE A 151 13.76 11.61 6.04
N ILE A 152 13.72 11.13 7.28
CA ILE A 152 12.52 10.52 7.85
C ILE A 152 11.42 11.57 8.01
N ALA A 153 11.73 12.74 8.57
CA ALA A 153 10.77 13.82 8.76
C ALA A 153 10.15 14.27 7.44
N GLY A 154 10.96 14.51 6.40
CA GLY A 154 10.43 14.88 5.09
C GLY A 154 9.65 13.76 4.40
N THR A 155 9.99 12.48 4.65
CA THR A 155 9.23 11.34 4.09
C THR A 155 7.86 11.17 4.76
N PHE A 156 7.78 11.35 6.08
CA PHE A 156 6.55 11.11 6.84
C PHE A 156 5.63 12.33 6.99
N PHE A 157 6.18 13.54 7.01
CA PHE A 157 5.42 14.77 7.24
C PHE A 157 5.29 15.65 6.00
N GLU A 158 6.15 15.50 4.99
CA GLU A 158 6.22 16.40 3.84
C GLU A 158 6.06 15.69 2.48
N ASP A 159 5.72 14.39 2.47
CA ASP A 159 5.57 13.55 1.27
C ASP A 159 6.77 13.61 0.29
N LYS A 160 7.98 13.88 0.80
CA LYS A 160 9.22 13.94 0.01
C LYS A 160 9.80 12.55 -0.21
N TYR A 161 10.37 12.33 -1.38
CA TYR A 161 10.94 11.05 -1.80
C TYR A 161 12.46 11.10 -1.96
N ALA A 162 13.07 9.93 -2.18
CA ALA A 162 14.53 9.80 -2.37
C ALA A 162 15.17 10.77 -3.38
N PRO A 163 14.53 11.16 -4.51
CA PRO A 163 15.07 12.16 -5.43
C PRO A 163 15.24 13.54 -4.79
N ASP A 164 14.28 13.98 -3.96
CA ASP A 164 14.28 15.32 -3.36
C ASP A 164 15.43 15.47 -2.35
N PHE A 165 15.74 14.39 -1.62
CA PHE A 165 16.88 14.36 -0.71
C PHE A 165 18.22 14.18 -1.44
N ALA A 166 18.24 13.51 -2.59
CA ALA A 166 19.44 13.34 -3.38
C ALA A 166 19.96 14.70 -3.88
N GLU A 167 19.06 15.54 -4.39
CA GLU A 167 19.35 16.91 -4.80
C GLU A 167 19.77 17.77 -3.60
N LYS A 168 19.00 17.73 -2.51
CA LYS A 168 19.26 18.53 -1.31
C LYS A 168 20.60 18.23 -0.63
N PHE A 169 20.99 16.96 -0.55
CA PHE A 169 22.24 16.56 0.12
C PHE A 169 23.42 16.38 -0.85
N GLY A 170 23.24 16.60 -2.15
CA GLY A 170 24.27 16.38 -3.17
C GLY A 170 24.77 14.94 -3.23
N ILE A 171 23.89 13.97 -2.97
CA ILE A 171 24.22 12.53 -2.96
C ILE A 171 23.47 11.78 -4.06
N SER A 172 23.95 10.60 -4.43
CA SER A 172 23.20 9.76 -5.37
C SER A 172 21.87 9.31 -4.77
N ARG A 173 20.85 9.12 -5.62
CA ARG A 173 19.55 8.55 -5.21
C ARG A 173 19.71 7.27 -4.41
N THR A 174 20.59 6.38 -4.86
CA THR A 174 20.91 5.12 -4.17
C THR A 174 21.46 5.38 -2.76
N ARG A 175 22.29 6.40 -2.59
CA ARG A 175 22.83 6.77 -1.27
C ARG A 175 21.75 7.35 -0.36
N SER A 176 20.85 8.17 -0.90
CA SER A 176 19.65 8.66 -0.18
C SER A 176 18.76 7.50 0.29
N ASP A 177 18.48 6.51 -0.57
CA ASP A 177 17.73 5.30 -0.21
C ASP A 177 18.45 4.46 0.87
N GLN A 178 19.78 4.35 0.82
CA GLN A 178 20.56 3.65 1.86
C GLN A 178 20.43 4.31 3.22
N ILE A 179 20.49 5.65 3.28
CA ILE A 179 20.35 6.42 4.52
C ILE A 179 18.94 6.25 5.08
N ARG A 180 17.91 6.38 4.23
CA ARG A 180 16.51 6.12 4.63
C ARG A 180 16.33 4.71 5.21
N ASN A 181 16.84 3.69 4.52
CA ASN A 181 16.70 2.30 4.97
C ASN A 181 17.51 2.00 6.25
N ARG A 182 18.59 2.76 6.52
CA ARG A 182 19.30 2.69 7.80
C ARG A 182 18.49 3.32 8.92
N ALA A 183 17.92 4.51 8.68
CA ALA A 183 17.05 5.20 9.63
C ALA A 183 15.82 4.36 10.01
N LEU A 184 15.15 3.75 9.02
CA LEU A 184 14.01 2.85 9.25
C LEU A 184 14.37 1.62 10.11
N ARG A 185 15.58 1.05 9.93
CA ARG A 185 16.06 -0.06 10.77
C ARG A 185 16.29 0.38 12.22
N LYS A 186 16.81 1.59 12.46
CA LYS A 186 16.97 2.15 13.80
C LYS A 186 15.62 2.41 14.47
N LEU A 187 14.68 3.00 13.74
CA LEU A 187 13.32 3.25 14.21
C LEU A 187 12.60 1.95 14.58
N LYS A 188 12.75 0.91 13.77
CA LYS A 188 12.19 -0.42 14.08
C LYS A 188 12.81 -1.00 15.35
N ALA A 189 14.14 -0.96 15.48
CA ALA A 189 14.82 -1.45 16.68
C ALA A 189 14.41 -0.67 17.95
N ALA A 190 14.19 0.64 17.84
CA ALA A 190 13.68 1.47 18.94
C ALA A 190 12.23 1.14 19.30
N ALA A 191 11.36 0.93 18.30
CA ALA A 191 9.98 0.51 18.53
C ALA A 191 9.91 -0.85 19.24
N ASP A 192 10.75 -1.80 18.82
CA ASP A 192 10.84 -3.13 19.45
C ASP A 192 11.33 -3.03 20.91
N ARG A 193 12.28 -2.13 21.22
CA ARG A 193 12.72 -1.88 22.62
C ARG A 193 11.64 -1.24 23.49
N LEU A 194 10.83 -0.37 22.93
CA LEU A 194 9.75 0.32 23.63
C LEU A 194 8.47 -0.54 23.75
N ASN A 195 8.51 -1.80 23.26
CA ASN A 195 7.38 -2.72 23.22
C ASN A 195 6.13 -2.13 22.53
N VAL A 196 6.35 -1.18 21.62
CA VAL A 196 5.29 -0.60 20.79
C VAL A 196 5.24 -1.45 19.53
N GLY A 197 4.25 -2.35 19.44
CA GLY A 197 4.15 -3.33 18.36
C GLY A 197 4.50 -2.74 16.99
N SER A 198 5.63 -3.18 16.41
CA SER A 198 6.20 -2.62 15.18
C SER A 198 5.36 -2.87 13.91
N ALA A 199 4.21 -3.54 14.07
CA ALA A 199 3.29 -3.90 12.99
C ALA A 199 2.41 -2.75 12.49
N GLY A 200 2.25 -1.65 13.26
CA GLY A 200 1.32 -0.56 12.92
C GLY A 200 1.97 0.77 12.48
N LEU A 201 3.28 0.93 12.64
CA LEU A 201 3.94 2.24 12.53
C LEU A 201 4.57 2.54 11.15
N PHE A 202 4.77 1.52 10.32
CA PHE A 202 5.57 1.60 9.09
C PHE A 202 4.86 1.02 7.86
N ILE A 203 3.53 1.03 7.83
CA ILE A 203 2.71 0.68 6.65
C ILE A 203 2.36 1.95 5.89
#